data_AF-A0A9W8IZW8-F1
#
_entry.id   AF-A0A9W8IZW8-F1
#
_cell.length_a   1.000
_cell.length_b   1.000
_cell.length_c   1.000
_cell.angle_alpha   90.00
_cell.angle_beta   90.00
_cell.angle_gamma   90.00
#
_symmetry.space_group_name_H-M   'P 1'
#
loop_
_entity.id
_entity.type
_entity.pdbx_description
1 polymer ?
#
loop_
_entity_poly.entity_id
_entity_poly.type
_entity_poly.pdbx_seq_one_letter_code
_entity_poly.pdbx_strand_id
1 'polypeptide(L)'
;MVRRKNFVHLFTSNAIPQALEAASIQHAIDGFEAHISNLKSQIQALEDQDDPTVEHLTRVGLHLPQLRTLCMHRVPSTAIKFFEVLHTPSLEKLEIYNPRGFSTAKFYEQLKTSVKVWLQRDHALHHLCLRYASFHSDEILQSLLAGFPSLTHLTIDSPRFTGISEKARGRRDVFTALNGNETLPKLEYLELLNMSCDNISFGKLSPYLMTRRLREELGEDCAAIKYLTLTFEEGQDPVSQSYQHQKEIEELRNGTVARVDFSRRQWKIRSP
;
A
#
# COMPACT_ATOMS: atom_id res chain seq x y z
N MET A 1 50.15 -9.06 19.38
CA MET A 1 50.15 -8.54 17.99
C MET A 1 49.71 -9.67 17.05
N VAL A 2 48.44 -9.72 16.67
CA VAL A 2 47.94 -10.75 15.72
C VAL A 2 48.18 -10.25 14.30
N ARG A 3 49.07 -10.92 13.55
CA ARG A 3 49.30 -10.63 12.13
C ARG A 3 48.01 -10.91 11.35
N ARG A 4 47.41 -9.89 10.72
CA ARG A 4 46.32 -10.07 9.74
C ARG A 4 46.87 -10.92 8.58
N LYS A 5 46.52 -12.21 8.54
CA LYS A 5 46.85 -13.08 7.41
C LYS A 5 45.96 -12.71 6.23
N ASN A 6 46.57 -12.49 5.07
CA ASN A 6 45.87 -12.04 3.88
C ASN A 6 45.28 -13.26 3.15
N PHE A 7 43.98 -13.49 3.30
CA PHE A 7 43.27 -14.66 2.73
C PHE A 7 42.93 -14.50 1.23
N VAL A 8 43.52 -13.51 0.54
CA VAL A 8 43.20 -13.16 -0.86
C VAL A 8 43.28 -14.37 -1.79
N HIS A 9 44.26 -15.26 -1.58
CA HIS A 9 44.45 -16.44 -2.40
C HIS A 9 43.29 -17.45 -2.35
N LEU A 10 42.51 -17.49 -1.25
CA LEU A 10 41.31 -18.32 -1.13
C LEU A 10 40.15 -17.79 -1.99
N PHE A 11 40.21 -16.53 -2.41
CA PHE A 11 39.18 -15.89 -3.24
C PHE A 11 39.61 -15.76 -4.71
N THR A 12 40.89 -16.01 -5.03
CA THR A 12 41.45 -15.83 -6.39
C THR A 12 41.99 -17.12 -7.00
N SER A 13 41.92 -18.25 -6.30
CA SER A 13 42.37 -19.55 -6.81
C SER A 13 41.48 -20.69 -6.29
N ASN A 14 41.41 -21.81 -7.02
CA ASN A 14 40.74 -23.04 -6.59
C ASN A 14 41.56 -23.83 -5.53
N ALA A 15 42.43 -23.16 -4.78
CA ALA A 15 43.23 -23.81 -3.75
C ALA A 15 42.35 -24.23 -2.57
N ILE A 16 42.57 -25.45 -2.06
CA ILE A 16 41.87 -25.95 -0.88
C ILE A 16 42.44 -25.22 0.35
N PRO A 17 41.61 -24.60 1.21
CA PRO A 17 42.07 -23.91 2.41
C PRO A 17 42.86 -24.84 3.33
N GLN A 18 43.98 -24.36 3.86
CA GLN A 18 44.73 -25.14 4.85
C GLN A 18 43.92 -25.24 6.16
N ALA A 19 44.14 -26.30 6.94
CA ALA A 19 43.41 -26.54 8.19
C ALA A 19 43.45 -25.33 9.16
N LEU A 20 44.58 -24.62 9.21
CA LEU A 20 44.74 -23.41 10.02
C LEU A 20 43.93 -22.22 9.51
N GLU A 21 43.72 -22.12 8.20
CA GLU A 21 42.94 -21.07 7.57
C GLU A 21 41.46 -21.33 7.75
N ALA A 22 41.04 -22.59 7.56
CA ALA A 22 39.69 -23.05 7.87
C ALA A 22 39.34 -22.79 9.34
N ALA A 23 40.24 -23.11 10.29
CA ALA A 23 40.03 -22.83 11.70
C ALA A 23 39.95 -21.31 12.00
N SER A 24 40.76 -20.49 11.34
CA SER A 24 40.73 -19.03 11.51
C SER A 24 39.46 -18.40 10.93
N ILE A 25 38.93 -18.93 9.82
CA ILE A 25 37.66 -18.49 9.23
C ILE A 25 36.50 -18.92 10.13
N GLN A 26 36.51 -20.16 10.61
CA GLN A 26 35.48 -20.66 11.52
C GLN A 26 35.40 -19.82 12.79
N HIS A 27 36.53 -19.50 13.42
CA HIS A 27 36.57 -18.62 14.58
C HIS A 27 36.01 -17.22 14.30
N ALA A 28 36.20 -16.69 13.08
CA ALA A 28 35.61 -15.41 12.69
C ALA A 28 34.10 -15.51 12.51
N ILE A 29 33.61 -16.61 11.91
CA ILE A 29 32.18 -16.93 11.78
C ILE A 29 31.54 -17.04 13.16
N ASP A 30 32.12 -17.83 14.07
CA ASP A 30 31.62 -17.99 15.43
C ASP A 30 31.56 -16.65 16.18
N GLY A 31 32.56 -15.78 15.97
CA GLY A 31 32.58 -14.43 16.50
C GLY A 31 31.45 -13.55 15.96
N PHE A 32 31.14 -13.65 14.66
CA PHE A 32 30.01 -12.94 14.06
C PHE A 32 28.67 -13.50 14.53
N GLU A 33 28.50 -14.81 14.64
CA GLU A 33 27.29 -15.45 15.15
C GLU A 33 27.01 -15.05 16.60
N ALA A 34 28.04 -14.99 17.44
CA ALA A 34 27.94 -14.49 18.81
C ALA A 34 27.52 -13.01 18.84
N HIS A 35 28.09 -12.18 17.96
CA HIS A 35 27.74 -10.76 17.89
C HIS A 35 26.29 -10.54 17.40
N ILE A 36 25.85 -11.31 16.39
CA ILE A 36 24.47 -11.31 15.91
C ILE A 36 23.52 -11.74 17.02
N SER A 37 23.86 -12.79 17.76
CA SER A 37 23.04 -13.28 18.88
C SER A 37 22.93 -12.25 19.99
N ASN A 38 24.04 -11.57 20.32
CA ASN A 38 24.05 -10.49 21.30
C ASN A 38 23.16 -9.31 20.85
N LEU A 39 23.32 -8.83 19.61
CA LEU A 39 22.47 -7.76 19.06
C LEU A 39 20.99 -8.15 19.05
N LYS A 40 20.65 -9.38 18.68
CA LYS A 40 19.28 -9.90 18.77
C LYS A 40 18.75 -9.84 20.20
N SER A 41 19.54 -10.24 21.19
CA SER A 41 19.14 -10.18 22.60
C SER A 41 18.97 -8.74 23.10
N GLN A 42 19.79 -7.79 22.64
CA GLN A 42 19.65 -6.38 22.98
C GLN A 42 18.41 -5.77 22.36
N ILE A 43 18.11 -6.10 21.09
CA ILE A 43 16.87 -5.66 20.43
C ILE A 43 15.66 -6.23 21.18
N GLN A 44 15.67 -7.52 21.52
CA GLN A 44 14.60 -8.14 22.30
C GLN A 44 14.43 -7.46 23.66
N ALA A 45 15.53 -7.19 24.39
CA ALA A 45 15.46 -6.51 25.68
C ALA A 45 14.95 -5.06 25.58
N LEU A 46 15.21 -4.36 24.48
CA LEU A 46 14.66 -3.03 24.20
C LEU A 46 13.19 -3.08 23.77
N GLU A 47 12.77 -4.16 23.10
CA GLU A 47 11.36 -4.43 22.79
C GLU A 47 10.56 -4.82 24.04
N ASP A 48 11.20 -5.52 24.98
CA ASP A 48 10.61 -6.00 26.24
C ASP A 48 10.70 -4.96 27.38
N GLN A 49 11.38 -3.83 27.19
CA GLN A 49 11.29 -2.69 28.10
C GLN A 49 9.91 -2.04 27.92
N ASP A 50 8.93 -2.57 28.64
CA ASP A 50 7.62 -1.97 28.82
C ASP A 50 7.77 -0.58 29.44
N ASP A 51 7.76 0.45 28.60
CA ASP A 51 7.64 1.82 29.05
C ASP A 51 6.28 1.94 29.76
N PRO A 52 6.23 2.26 31.07
CA PRO A 52 4.98 2.37 31.81
C PRO A 52 4.02 3.40 31.19
N THR A 53 4.56 4.36 30.43
CA THR A 53 3.79 5.33 29.65
C THR A 53 3.06 4.68 28.49
N VAL A 54 3.67 3.71 27.81
CA VAL A 54 3.06 2.93 26.71
C VAL A 54 1.98 2.00 27.25
N GLU A 55 2.20 1.34 28.39
CA GLU A 55 1.18 0.49 29.02
C GLU A 55 -0.02 1.33 29.47
N HIS A 56 0.21 2.51 30.05
CA HIS A 56 -0.84 3.45 30.41
C HIS A 56 -1.61 3.98 29.19
N LEU A 57 -0.91 4.38 28.12
CA LEU A 57 -1.53 4.77 26.85
C LEU A 57 -2.35 3.64 26.21
N THR A 58 -1.89 2.40 26.34
CA THR A 58 -2.62 1.22 25.83
C THR A 58 -3.91 0.97 26.61
N ARG A 59 -3.91 1.26 27.91
CA ARG A 59 -5.11 1.12 28.77
C ARG A 59 -6.10 2.28 28.62
N VAL A 60 -5.61 3.51 28.51
CA VAL A 60 -6.45 4.73 28.48
C VAL A 60 -6.88 5.07 27.05
N GLY A 61 -6.04 4.74 26.06
CA GLY A 61 -6.20 5.18 24.68
C GLY A 61 -5.86 6.66 24.49
N LEU A 62 -5.58 7.04 23.24
CA LEU A 62 -5.39 8.41 22.80
C LEU A 62 -6.69 8.92 22.18
N HIS A 63 -7.50 9.60 22.99
CA HIS A 63 -8.80 10.12 22.57
C HIS A 63 -8.68 11.49 21.91
N LEU A 64 -8.94 11.55 20.61
CA LEU A 64 -8.88 12.78 19.80
C LEU A 64 -10.23 13.01 19.08
N PRO A 65 -11.27 13.44 19.80
CA PRO A 65 -12.65 13.46 19.29
C PRO A 65 -12.89 14.47 18.19
N GLN A 66 -12.07 15.51 18.09
CA GLN A 66 -12.21 16.55 17.06
C GLN A 66 -11.24 16.36 15.88
N LEU A 67 -10.44 15.29 15.87
CA LEU A 67 -9.47 15.05 14.81
C LEU A 67 -10.19 14.62 13.53
N ARG A 68 -10.23 15.51 12.53
CA ARG A 68 -10.85 15.24 11.22
C ARG A 68 -9.89 14.68 10.19
N THR A 69 -8.61 14.99 10.30
CA THR A 69 -7.59 14.56 9.34
C THR A 69 -6.40 13.99 10.08
N LEU A 70 -6.02 12.77 9.71
CA LEU A 70 -4.82 12.10 10.20
C LEU A 70 -3.90 11.83 9.02
N CYS A 71 -2.74 12.49 9.03
CA CYS A 71 -1.67 12.28 8.05
C CYS A 71 -0.49 11.61 8.75
N MET A 72 -0.08 10.45 8.26
CA MET A 72 1.03 9.71 8.84
C MET A 72 2.14 9.50 7.82
N HIS A 73 3.27 10.12 8.09
CA HIS A 73 4.45 10.03 7.25
C HIS A 73 5.45 9.02 7.79
N ARG A 74 6.00 8.20 6.88
CA ARG A 74 7.07 7.25 7.21
C ARG A 74 6.67 6.24 8.29
N VAL A 75 5.45 5.70 8.20
CA VAL A 75 4.86 4.80 9.20
C VAL A 75 5.68 3.50 9.29
N PRO A 76 6.42 3.23 10.38
CA PRO A 76 7.07 1.94 10.55
C PRO A 76 6.02 0.84 10.76
N SER A 77 6.37 -0.42 10.50
CA SER A 77 5.44 -1.55 10.70
C SER A 77 4.91 -1.66 12.14
N THR A 78 5.72 -1.24 13.12
CA THR A 78 5.37 -1.22 14.54
C THR A 78 4.41 -0.10 14.92
N ALA A 79 4.30 0.97 14.12
CA ALA A 79 3.34 2.04 14.34
C ALA A 79 1.89 1.57 14.16
N ILE A 80 1.65 0.32 13.76
CA ILE A 80 0.31 -0.25 13.86
C ILE A 80 -0.25 -0.25 15.29
N LYS A 81 0.60 -0.39 16.31
CA LYS A 81 0.15 -0.34 17.71
C LYS A 81 -0.46 1.03 18.06
N PHE A 82 -0.05 2.08 17.36
CA PHE A 82 -0.67 3.41 17.50
C PHE A 82 -2.16 3.37 17.14
N PHE A 83 -2.54 2.56 16.17
CA PHE A 83 -3.93 2.44 15.74
C PHE A 83 -4.81 1.71 16.76
N GLU A 84 -4.23 0.80 17.53
CA GLU A 84 -4.93 0.05 18.58
C GLU A 84 -5.31 0.97 19.76
N VAL A 85 -4.54 2.04 19.99
CA VAL A 85 -4.75 2.97 21.11
C VAL A 85 -5.45 4.25 20.69
N LEU A 86 -5.42 4.62 19.41
CA LEU A 86 -6.04 5.84 18.92
C LEU A 86 -7.58 5.73 18.93
N HIS A 87 -8.29 6.76 19.37
CA HIS A 87 -9.75 6.85 19.25
C HIS A 87 -10.14 8.20 18.66
N THR A 88 -10.55 8.21 17.40
CA THR A 88 -10.85 9.41 16.60
C THR A 88 -12.20 9.27 15.89
N PRO A 89 -13.33 9.46 16.62
CA PRO A 89 -14.67 9.22 16.09
C PRO A 89 -15.07 10.18 14.97
N SER A 90 -14.48 11.38 14.90
CA SER A 90 -14.77 12.35 13.84
C SER A 90 -13.76 12.35 12.70
N LEU A 91 -13.02 11.26 12.51
CA LEU A 91 -12.01 11.17 11.45
C LEU A 91 -12.66 11.05 10.07
N GLU A 92 -12.48 12.08 9.24
CA GLU A 92 -13.03 12.16 7.88
C GLU A 92 -11.99 11.80 6.80
N LYS A 93 -10.71 12.01 7.09
CA LYS A 93 -9.60 11.86 6.15
C LYS A 93 -8.39 11.17 6.76
N LEU A 94 -7.89 10.14 6.07
CA LEU A 94 -6.74 9.35 6.46
C LEU A 94 -5.72 9.32 5.32
N GLU A 95 -4.51 9.80 5.59
CA GLU A 95 -3.40 9.72 4.65
C GLU A 95 -2.25 8.91 5.24
N ILE A 96 -1.83 7.87 4.51
CA ILE A 96 -0.77 6.96 4.93
C ILE A 96 0.34 7.01 3.89
N TYR A 97 1.52 7.48 4.30
CA TYR A 97 2.71 7.51 3.47
C TYR A 97 3.65 6.43 3.95
N ASN A 98 3.66 5.31 3.23
CA ASN A 98 4.40 4.14 3.61
C ASN A 98 5.74 4.08 2.85
N PRO A 99 6.88 4.34 3.50
CA PRO A 99 8.15 4.40 2.79
C PRO A 99 8.47 3.01 2.20
N ARG A 100 9.02 3.01 0.97
CA ARG A 100 9.30 1.81 0.16
C ARG A 100 9.87 0.67 1.01
N GLY A 101 9.22 -0.49 0.98
CA GLY A 101 9.73 -1.73 1.58
C GLY A 101 8.88 -2.31 2.72
N PHE A 102 7.85 -1.59 3.17
CA PHE A 102 6.98 -2.09 4.23
C PHE A 102 5.58 -2.38 3.70
N SER A 103 5.24 -3.65 3.62
CA SER A 103 3.85 -4.11 3.52
C SER A 103 3.82 -5.52 4.05
N THR A 104 3.26 -5.68 5.24
CA THR A 104 2.78 -6.99 5.66
C THR A 104 1.26 -6.95 5.51
N ALA A 105 0.65 -8.02 5.01
CA ALA A 105 -0.82 -8.17 5.02
C ALA A 105 -1.40 -7.85 6.40
N LYS A 106 -0.64 -8.17 7.46
CA LYS A 106 -0.91 -7.81 8.85
C LYS A 106 -1.15 -6.32 9.06
N PHE A 107 -0.36 -5.43 8.42
CA PHE A 107 -0.54 -3.99 8.54
C PHE A 107 -1.93 -3.55 8.10
N TYR A 108 -2.35 -3.96 6.91
CA TYR A 108 -3.64 -3.54 6.35
C TYR A 108 -4.83 -4.18 7.05
N GLU A 109 -4.72 -5.44 7.49
CA GLU A 109 -5.78 -6.10 8.27
C GLU A 109 -5.98 -5.44 9.64
N GLN A 110 -4.89 -5.09 10.32
CA GLN A 110 -4.99 -4.36 11.59
C GLN A 110 -5.47 -2.92 11.39
N LEU A 111 -5.05 -2.23 10.33
CA LEU A 111 -5.57 -0.90 9.98
C LEU A 111 -7.09 -0.96 9.76
N LYS A 112 -7.55 -1.90 8.94
CA LYS A 112 -8.97 -2.16 8.69
C LYS A 112 -9.73 -2.42 9.99
N THR A 113 -9.17 -3.24 10.87
CA THR A 113 -9.79 -3.57 12.17
C THR A 113 -9.86 -2.35 13.08
N SER A 114 -8.77 -1.58 13.17
CA SER A 114 -8.68 -0.40 14.05
C SER A 114 -9.60 0.72 13.60
N VAL A 115 -9.64 1.01 12.30
CA VAL A 115 -10.58 2.00 11.73
C VAL A 115 -12.03 1.62 12.04
N LYS A 116 -12.40 0.34 11.88
CA LYS A 116 -13.75 -0.13 12.22
C LYS A 116 -14.10 0.15 13.69
N VAL A 117 -13.12 0.08 14.59
CA VAL A 117 -13.30 0.41 16.01
C VAL A 117 -13.43 1.92 16.22
N TRP A 118 -12.63 2.75 15.56
CA TRP A 118 -12.66 4.21 15.75
C TRP A 118 -13.97 4.86 15.31
N LEU A 119 -14.49 4.41 14.16
CA LEU A 119 -15.54 5.10 13.41
C LEU A 119 -16.97 4.76 13.89
N GLN A 120 -17.12 4.21 15.11
CA GLN A 120 -18.37 3.74 15.71
C GLN A 120 -19.66 4.23 15.01
N ARG A 121 -20.37 3.30 14.37
CA ARG A 121 -21.71 3.34 13.74
C ARG A 121 -22.13 4.52 12.82
N ASP A 122 -21.61 5.74 12.93
CA ASP A 122 -22.19 6.89 12.21
C ASP A 122 -21.22 7.99 11.73
N HIS A 123 -19.91 7.79 11.83
CA HIS A 123 -18.95 8.72 11.23
C HIS A 123 -18.03 7.98 10.29
N ALA A 124 -18.19 8.28 9.01
CA ALA A 124 -17.64 7.54 7.90
C ALA A 124 -16.35 8.22 7.41
N LEU A 125 -15.23 7.52 7.43
CA LEU A 125 -14.04 7.96 6.72
C LEU A 125 -14.40 8.14 5.23
N HIS A 126 -14.30 9.38 4.75
CA HIS A 126 -14.68 9.75 3.39
C HIS A 126 -13.48 9.77 2.44
N HIS A 127 -12.28 10.03 2.97
CA HIS A 127 -11.07 10.19 2.18
C HIS A 127 -9.96 9.26 2.67
N LEU A 128 -9.41 8.47 1.75
CA LEU A 128 -8.30 7.57 2.02
C LEU A 128 -7.21 7.82 0.98
N CYS A 129 -6.01 8.18 1.44
CA CYS A 129 -4.83 8.33 0.60
C CYS A 129 -3.77 7.32 1.02
N LEU A 130 -3.39 6.44 0.10
CA LEU A 130 -2.35 5.44 0.27
C LEU A 130 -1.18 5.79 -0.65
N ARG A 131 -0.07 6.24 -0.09
CA ARG A 131 1.13 6.58 -0.87
C ARG A 131 2.25 5.58 -0.63
N TYR A 132 2.87 5.16 -1.74
CA TYR A 132 3.96 4.18 -1.76
C TYR A 132 3.56 2.85 -1.11
N ALA A 133 2.26 2.54 -1.10
CA ALA A 133 1.71 1.33 -0.54
C ALA A 133 2.14 0.12 -1.36
N SER A 134 2.58 -0.94 -0.69
CA SER A 134 2.90 -2.21 -1.34
C SER A 134 1.77 -3.22 -1.09
N PHE A 135 1.39 -3.98 -2.11
CA PHE A 135 0.33 -4.97 -2.08
C PHE A 135 0.85 -6.30 -2.63
N HIS A 136 0.80 -7.34 -1.80
CA HIS A 136 1.25 -8.69 -2.18
C HIS A 136 0.15 -9.51 -2.86
N SER A 137 -1.08 -9.00 -2.92
CA SER A 137 -2.20 -9.48 -3.74
C SER A 137 -3.22 -8.35 -3.92
N ASP A 138 -4.05 -8.46 -4.95
CA ASP A 138 -5.28 -7.67 -5.13
C ASP A 138 -6.28 -7.90 -3.98
N GLU A 139 -6.37 -9.13 -3.47
CA GLU A 139 -7.20 -9.50 -2.31
C GLU A 139 -6.89 -8.64 -1.06
N ILE A 140 -5.62 -8.27 -0.81
CA ILE A 140 -5.24 -7.41 0.32
C ILE A 140 -5.82 -6.01 0.16
N LEU A 141 -5.68 -5.42 -1.04
CA LEU A 141 -6.25 -4.10 -1.31
C LEU A 141 -7.78 -4.15 -1.23
N GLN A 142 -8.40 -5.18 -1.81
CA GLN A 142 -9.84 -5.40 -1.73
C GLN A 142 -10.32 -5.55 -0.27
N SER A 143 -9.62 -6.35 0.53
CA SER A 143 -9.93 -6.57 1.96
C SER A 143 -9.85 -5.28 2.75
N LEU A 144 -8.80 -4.47 2.51
CA LEU A 144 -8.63 -3.16 3.13
C LEU A 144 -9.81 -2.25 2.76
N LEU A 145 -10.11 -2.10 1.48
CA LEU A 145 -11.16 -1.21 0.97
C LEU A 145 -12.56 -1.61 1.45
N ALA A 146 -12.83 -2.91 1.62
CA ALA A 146 -14.07 -3.40 2.22
C ALA A 146 -14.28 -2.92 3.66
N GLY A 147 -13.24 -2.43 4.34
CA GLY A 147 -13.34 -1.78 5.64
C GLY A 147 -13.95 -0.37 5.61
N PHE A 148 -14.07 0.26 4.44
CA PHE A 148 -14.42 1.67 4.29
C PHE A 148 -15.59 1.89 3.32
N PRO A 149 -16.79 1.35 3.59
CA PRO A 149 -17.92 1.39 2.65
C PRO A 149 -18.37 2.82 2.31
N SER A 150 -18.15 3.78 3.20
CA SER A 150 -18.59 5.17 3.04
C SER A 150 -17.55 6.09 2.39
N LEU A 151 -16.46 5.51 1.86
CA LEU A 151 -15.41 6.26 1.18
C LEU A 151 -15.96 6.91 -0.09
N THR A 152 -15.78 8.21 -0.22
CA THR A 152 -16.14 8.97 -1.43
C THR A 152 -14.92 9.30 -2.28
N HIS A 153 -13.73 9.37 -1.66
CA HIS A 153 -12.46 9.69 -2.31
C HIS A 153 -11.38 8.67 -1.96
N LEU A 154 -10.79 8.07 -3.00
CA LEU A 154 -9.66 7.15 -2.89
C LEU A 154 -8.48 7.67 -3.73
N THR A 155 -7.35 7.90 -3.09
CA THR A 155 -6.08 8.19 -3.76
C THR A 155 -5.10 7.05 -3.50
N ILE A 156 -4.59 6.42 -4.56
CA ILE A 156 -3.51 5.45 -4.51
C ILE A 156 -2.34 6.02 -5.32
N ASP A 157 -1.26 6.40 -4.64
CA ASP A 157 -0.09 7.04 -5.26
C ASP A 157 1.13 6.11 -5.20
N SER A 158 1.74 5.85 -6.35
CA SER A 158 2.96 5.05 -6.50
C SER A 158 2.85 3.65 -5.87
N PRO A 159 1.78 2.88 -6.09
CA PRO A 159 1.61 1.58 -5.46
C PRO A 159 2.57 0.54 -6.06
N ARG A 160 2.97 -0.45 -5.23
CA ARG A 160 3.83 -1.56 -5.65
C ARG A 160 3.11 -2.88 -5.47
N PHE A 161 2.81 -3.57 -6.57
CA PHE A 161 2.24 -4.92 -6.51
C PHE A 161 3.38 -5.97 -6.58
N THR A 162 3.80 -6.52 -5.44
CA THR A 162 5.09 -7.23 -5.27
C THR A 162 4.98 -8.76 -5.24
N GLY A 163 4.22 -9.37 -6.14
CA GLY A 163 4.16 -10.83 -6.20
C GLY A 163 3.52 -11.37 -7.47
N ILE A 164 3.49 -12.70 -7.56
CA ILE A 164 2.82 -13.45 -8.63
C ILE A 164 1.45 -13.87 -8.09
N SER A 165 0.36 -13.68 -8.82
CA SER A 165 -0.91 -14.29 -8.42
C SER A 165 -0.83 -15.79 -8.73
N GLU A 166 -0.86 -16.66 -7.73
CA GLU A 166 -0.84 -18.11 -7.96
C GLU A 166 -2.11 -18.61 -8.67
N LYS A 167 -3.22 -17.88 -8.52
CA LYS A 167 -4.53 -18.24 -9.10
C LYS A 167 -4.76 -17.71 -10.52
N ALA A 168 -3.93 -16.80 -11.02
CA ALA A 168 -4.08 -16.25 -12.35
C ALA A 168 -2.73 -16.10 -13.04
N ARG A 169 -2.58 -16.72 -14.21
CA ARG A 169 -1.61 -16.30 -15.25
C ARG A 169 -1.87 -14.86 -15.76
N GLY A 170 -2.66 -14.06 -15.04
CA GLY A 170 -3.04 -12.69 -15.36
C GLY A 170 -2.22 -11.69 -14.57
N ARG A 171 -1.95 -10.54 -15.21
CA ARG A 171 -1.30 -9.38 -14.58
C ARG A 171 -2.15 -8.89 -13.41
N ARG A 172 -1.50 -8.55 -12.29
CA ARG A 172 -2.16 -7.90 -11.16
C ARG A 172 -2.56 -6.50 -11.56
N ASP A 173 -3.79 -6.13 -11.23
CA ASP A 173 -4.38 -4.89 -11.71
C ASP A 173 -5.25 -4.26 -10.61
N VAL A 174 -5.14 -2.95 -10.46
CA VAL A 174 -5.87 -2.20 -9.43
C VAL A 174 -7.39 -2.30 -9.60
N PHE A 175 -7.89 -2.37 -10.84
CA PHE A 175 -9.33 -2.48 -11.09
C PHE A 175 -9.89 -3.84 -10.68
N THR A 176 -9.07 -4.88 -10.65
CA THR A 176 -9.46 -6.19 -10.11
C THR A 176 -9.77 -6.09 -8.62
N ALA A 177 -8.94 -5.37 -7.86
CA ALA A 177 -9.19 -5.13 -6.44
C ALA A 177 -10.40 -4.20 -6.19
N LEU A 178 -10.63 -3.22 -7.08
CA LEU A 178 -11.75 -2.28 -6.99
C LEU A 178 -13.10 -2.85 -7.46
N ASN A 179 -13.08 -3.89 -8.29
CA ASN A 179 -14.28 -4.50 -8.87
C ASN A 179 -14.79 -5.70 -8.06
N GLY A 180 -14.25 -5.94 -6.86
CA GLY A 180 -14.84 -6.90 -5.92
C GLY A 180 -16.27 -6.47 -5.59
N ASN A 181 -17.23 -7.39 -5.67
CA ASN A 181 -18.69 -7.17 -5.79
C ASN A 181 -19.36 -6.09 -4.91
N GLU A 182 -18.71 -5.54 -3.89
CA GLU A 182 -19.28 -4.58 -2.94
C GLU A 182 -18.26 -3.54 -2.42
N THR A 183 -17.09 -3.39 -3.05
CA THR A 183 -16.08 -2.46 -2.55
C THR A 183 -16.44 -1.02 -2.91
N LEU A 184 -16.71 -0.21 -1.88
CA LEU A 184 -16.87 1.25 -1.95
C LEU A 184 -18.12 1.72 -2.74
N PRO A 185 -19.34 1.43 -2.25
CA PRO A 185 -20.58 1.87 -2.90
C PRO A 185 -20.62 3.38 -3.13
N LYS A 186 -20.08 4.19 -2.20
CA LYS A 186 -20.14 5.66 -2.27
C LYS A 186 -18.95 6.32 -2.98
N LEU A 187 -18.06 5.56 -3.61
CA LEU A 187 -16.88 6.12 -4.26
C LEU A 187 -17.28 6.97 -5.48
N GLU A 188 -16.84 8.23 -5.46
CA GLU A 188 -17.09 9.20 -6.53
C GLU A 188 -15.80 9.73 -7.15
N TYR A 189 -14.70 9.75 -6.39
CA TYR A 189 -13.41 10.30 -6.79
C TYR A 189 -12.32 9.24 -6.64
N LEU A 190 -11.70 8.88 -7.75
CA LEU A 190 -10.63 7.89 -7.81
C LEU A 190 -9.37 8.53 -8.40
N GLU A 191 -8.29 8.55 -7.64
CA GLU A 191 -6.99 9.06 -8.07
C GLU A 191 -5.96 7.93 -8.01
N LEU A 192 -5.51 7.49 -9.18
CA LEU A 192 -4.47 6.48 -9.36
C LEU A 192 -3.22 7.19 -9.86
N LEU A 193 -2.31 7.53 -8.96
CA LEU A 193 -1.18 8.40 -9.25
C LEU A 193 0.11 7.59 -9.39
N ASN A 194 0.98 8.02 -10.31
CA ASN A 194 2.30 7.42 -10.57
C ASN A 194 2.23 5.88 -10.68
N MET A 195 1.26 5.38 -11.43
CA MET A 195 1.03 3.96 -11.64
C MET A 195 2.07 3.39 -12.61
N SER A 196 2.59 2.20 -12.33
CA SER A 196 3.22 1.39 -13.37
C SER A 196 2.15 0.93 -14.36
N CYS A 197 2.44 0.98 -15.67
CA CYS A 197 1.53 0.46 -16.69
C CYS A 197 1.19 -1.02 -16.47
N ASP A 198 2.07 -1.75 -15.80
CA ASP A 198 1.89 -3.16 -15.51
C ASP A 198 0.81 -3.43 -14.45
N ASN A 199 0.47 -2.42 -13.66
CA ASN A 199 -0.55 -2.48 -12.60
C ASN A 199 -1.94 -2.01 -13.08
N ILE A 200 -2.07 -1.68 -14.37
CA ILE A 200 -3.29 -1.13 -14.97
C ILE A 200 -3.70 -2.00 -16.16
N SER A 201 -4.90 -2.54 -16.10
CA SER A 201 -5.56 -3.23 -17.21
C SER A 201 -6.62 -2.32 -17.81
N PHE A 202 -6.30 -1.64 -18.91
CA PHE A 202 -7.22 -0.73 -19.59
C PHE A 202 -8.55 -1.39 -20.00
N GLY A 203 -8.51 -2.66 -20.45
CA GLY A 203 -9.73 -3.42 -20.74
C GLY A 203 -10.65 -3.68 -19.54
N LYS A 204 -10.20 -3.42 -18.30
CA LYS A 204 -11.03 -3.49 -17.08
C LYS A 204 -11.52 -2.13 -16.60
N LEU A 205 -10.90 -1.03 -17.06
CA LEU A 205 -11.28 0.32 -16.69
C LEU A 205 -12.69 0.67 -17.19
N SER A 206 -12.97 0.46 -18.49
CA SER A 206 -14.28 0.77 -19.06
C SER A 206 -15.40 -0.05 -18.41
N PRO A 207 -15.29 -1.40 -18.29
CA PRO A 207 -16.28 -2.20 -17.57
C PRO A 207 -16.52 -1.73 -16.13
N TYR A 208 -15.47 -1.36 -15.39
CA TYR A 208 -15.58 -0.86 -14.02
C TYR A 208 -16.42 0.42 -13.96
N LEU A 209 -16.11 1.41 -14.81
CA LEU A 209 -16.84 2.69 -14.84
C LEU A 209 -18.31 2.52 -15.29
N MET A 210 -18.53 1.73 -16.34
CA MET A 210 -19.88 1.49 -16.89
C MET A 210 -20.77 0.74 -15.89
N THR A 211 -20.22 -0.27 -15.21
CA THR A 211 -20.98 -1.05 -14.22
C THR A 211 -21.47 -0.15 -13.09
N ARG A 212 -20.62 0.73 -12.55
CA ARG A 212 -21.02 1.65 -11.48
C ARG A 212 -22.11 2.63 -11.94
N ARG A 213 -21.97 3.18 -13.15
CA ARG A 213 -22.98 4.09 -13.72
C ARG A 213 -24.33 3.39 -13.92
N LEU A 214 -24.33 2.21 -14.50
CA LEU A 214 -25.55 1.44 -14.71
C LEU A 214 -26.25 1.15 -13.37
N ARG A 215 -25.49 0.77 -12.33
CA ARG A 215 -26.02 0.52 -11.00
C ARG A 215 -26.64 1.77 -10.37
N GLU A 216 -25.99 2.94 -10.52
CA GLU A 216 -26.56 4.22 -10.09
C GLU A 216 -27.88 4.54 -10.82
N GLU A 217 -27.92 4.35 -12.15
CA GLU A 217 -29.12 4.57 -12.97
C GLU A 217 -30.27 3.60 -12.63
N LEU A 218 -29.93 2.39 -12.17
CA LEU A 218 -30.88 1.39 -11.65
C LEU A 218 -31.33 1.68 -10.20
N GLY A 219 -30.79 2.73 -9.56
CA GLY A 219 -31.12 3.10 -8.18
C GLY A 219 -30.50 2.17 -7.12
N GLU A 220 -29.46 1.41 -7.47
CA GLU A 220 -28.69 0.65 -6.49
C GLU A 220 -27.82 1.59 -5.64
N ASP A 221 -27.43 1.14 -4.43
CA ASP A 221 -26.49 1.88 -3.56
C ASP A 221 -25.05 1.77 -4.11
N CYS A 222 -24.81 2.39 -5.26
CA CYS A 222 -23.53 2.43 -5.94
C CYS A 222 -23.42 3.72 -6.76
N ALA A 223 -22.66 4.69 -6.25
CA ALA A 223 -22.42 5.97 -6.91
C ALA A 223 -21.56 5.80 -8.18
N ALA A 224 -21.86 6.57 -9.22
CA ALA A 224 -20.98 6.67 -10.38
C ALA A 224 -19.68 7.43 -10.04
N ILE A 225 -18.61 7.09 -10.75
CA ILE A 225 -17.33 7.81 -10.62
C ILE A 225 -17.44 9.15 -11.34
N LYS A 226 -17.47 10.23 -10.58
CA LYS A 226 -17.50 11.60 -11.10
C LYS A 226 -16.12 12.03 -11.59
N TYR A 227 -15.05 11.55 -10.95
CA TYR A 227 -13.69 11.96 -11.24
C TYR A 227 -12.69 10.80 -11.20
N LEU A 228 -11.91 10.65 -12.27
CA LEU A 228 -10.81 9.69 -12.36
C LEU A 228 -9.50 10.40 -12.77
N THR A 229 -8.51 10.41 -11.89
CA THR A 229 -7.14 10.79 -12.27
C THR A 229 -6.31 9.53 -12.45
N LEU A 230 -5.60 9.41 -13.56
CA LEU A 230 -4.68 8.30 -13.80
C LEU A 230 -3.34 8.84 -14.33
N THR A 231 -2.31 8.83 -13.48
CA THR A 231 -0.95 9.21 -13.89
C THR A 231 -0.02 8.02 -13.83
N PHE A 232 1.03 8.03 -14.64
CA PHE A 232 1.96 6.92 -14.79
C PHE A 232 3.37 7.29 -14.36
N GLU A 233 4.16 6.30 -13.97
CA GLU A 233 5.58 6.48 -13.65
C GLU A 233 6.34 7.09 -14.84
N GLU A 234 7.36 7.91 -14.53
CA GLU A 234 8.18 8.55 -15.55
C GLU A 234 8.88 7.49 -16.43
N GLY A 235 8.88 7.70 -17.75
CA GLY A 235 9.47 6.78 -18.72
C GLY A 235 8.55 5.62 -19.15
N GLN A 236 7.42 5.39 -18.49
CA GLN A 236 6.43 4.42 -18.95
C GLN A 236 5.64 4.95 -20.15
N ASP A 237 5.33 4.09 -21.12
CA ASP A 237 4.49 4.41 -22.27
C ASP A 237 3.10 3.75 -22.14
N PRO A 238 2.15 4.43 -21.48
CA PRO A 238 0.77 3.94 -21.38
C PRO A 238 0.08 3.92 -22.74
N VAL A 239 0.51 4.75 -23.70
CA VAL A 239 -0.16 4.90 -25.01
C VAL A 239 -0.03 3.60 -25.81
N SER A 240 1.17 3.03 -25.88
CA SER A 240 1.40 1.72 -26.52
C SER A 240 0.57 0.58 -25.94
N GLN A 241 0.36 0.55 -24.61
CA GLN A 241 -0.50 -0.47 -23.98
C GLN A 241 -2.00 -0.17 -24.19
N SER A 242 -2.34 1.10 -24.34
CA SER A 242 -3.70 1.58 -24.53
C SER A 242 -4.20 1.43 -25.98
N TYR A 243 -3.30 1.31 -26.97
CA TYR A 243 -3.65 1.24 -28.40
C TYR A 243 -4.60 0.09 -28.74
N GLN A 244 -4.49 -1.04 -28.05
CA GLN A 244 -5.42 -2.17 -28.21
C GLN A 244 -6.85 -1.86 -27.70
N HIS A 245 -6.98 -0.81 -26.89
CA HIS A 245 -8.21 -0.31 -26.29
C HIS A 245 -8.51 1.14 -26.72
N GLN A 246 -7.92 1.59 -27.84
CA GLN A 246 -7.96 3.00 -28.26
C GLN A 246 -9.40 3.52 -28.40
N LYS A 247 -10.29 2.69 -28.96
CA LYS A 247 -11.71 3.02 -29.10
C LYS A 247 -12.40 3.23 -27.75
N GLU A 248 -12.16 2.35 -26.76
CA GLU A 248 -12.73 2.46 -25.41
C GLU A 248 -12.21 3.70 -24.67
N ILE A 249 -10.94 4.06 -24.89
CA ILE A 249 -10.31 5.22 -24.27
C ILE A 249 -10.75 6.51 -24.94
N GLU A 250 -10.94 6.50 -26.26
CA GLU A 250 -11.54 7.62 -27.00
C GLU A 250 -13.00 7.81 -26.62
N GLU A 251 -13.78 6.74 -26.38
CA GLU A 251 -15.14 6.81 -25.85
C GLU A 251 -15.17 7.42 -24.43
N LEU A 252 -14.25 7.01 -23.54
CA LEU A 252 -14.09 7.62 -22.22
C LEU A 252 -13.66 9.10 -22.29
N ARG A 253 -12.85 9.48 -23.29
CA ARG A 253 -12.43 10.87 -23.53
C ARG A 253 -13.54 11.73 -24.11
N ASN A 254 -14.35 11.18 -25.02
CA ASN A 254 -15.32 11.91 -25.82
C ASN A 254 -16.71 11.98 -25.17
N GLY A 255 -17.00 11.16 -24.15
CA GLY A 255 -18.33 11.20 -23.53
C GLY A 255 -18.53 10.48 -22.20
N THR A 256 -19.13 11.21 -21.26
CA THR A 256 -20.27 10.79 -20.42
C THR A 256 -20.10 9.89 -19.19
N VAL A 257 -18.95 9.28 -18.86
CA VAL A 257 -18.93 8.26 -17.78
C VAL A 257 -18.01 8.57 -16.60
N ALA A 258 -16.82 9.10 -16.84
CA ALA A 258 -15.93 9.68 -15.83
C ALA A 258 -14.84 10.47 -16.56
N ARG A 259 -14.37 11.58 -15.99
CA ARG A 259 -13.21 12.29 -16.56
C ARG A 259 -11.96 11.45 -16.31
N VAL A 260 -11.23 11.05 -17.36
CA VAL A 260 -9.97 10.29 -17.25
C VAL A 260 -8.77 11.16 -17.66
N ASP A 261 -7.92 11.52 -16.69
CA ASP A 261 -6.66 12.24 -16.95
C ASP A 261 -5.58 11.26 -17.45
N PHE A 262 -4.97 11.55 -18.60
CA PHE A 262 -3.84 10.81 -19.18
C PHE A 262 -2.74 11.80 -19.55
N SER A 263 -2.12 12.46 -18.58
CA SER A 263 -1.08 13.45 -18.84
C SER A 263 0.21 13.16 -18.09
N ARG A 264 1.35 13.29 -18.79
CA ARG A 264 2.70 13.16 -18.22
C ARG A 264 3.09 14.34 -17.31
N ARG A 265 2.39 15.47 -17.32
CA ARG A 265 2.57 16.62 -16.41
C ARG A 265 1.25 17.43 -16.36
N GLN A 266 0.57 17.39 -15.21
CA GLN A 266 -0.60 18.20 -14.72
C GLN A 266 -1.57 18.83 -15.75
N TRP A 267 -2.86 18.46 -15.74
CA TRP A 267 -3.93 19.32 -16.29
C TRP A 267 -5.24 19.34 -15.47
N LYS A 268 -5.51 20.49 -14.83
CA LYS A 268 -6.81 20.87 -14.25
C LYS A 268 -7.77 21.39 -15.33
N ILE A 269 -9.00 20.88 -15.34
CA ILE A 269 -10.15 21.49 -16.06
C ILE A 269 -11.43 21.24 -15.26
N ARG A 270 -12.20 22.27 -14.95
CA ARG A 270 -13.51 22.17 -14.31
C ARG A 270 -14.58 21.85 -15.37
N SER A 271 -15.59 21.04 -15.04
CA SER A 271 -16.85 21.07 -15.79
C SER A 271 -17.66 22.31 -15.36
N PRO A 272 -18.57 22.83 -16.21
CA PRO A 272 -19.45 23.95 -15.88
C PRO A 272 -20.30 23.72 -14.63
#